data_AF-G0UUN0-F1
#
_entry.id   AF-G0UUN0-F1
#
_cell.length_a   1.000
_cell.length_b   1.000
_cell.length_c   1.000
_cell.angle_alpha   90.00
_cell.angle_beta   90.00
_cell.angle_gamma   90.00
#
_symmetry.space_group_name_H-M   'P 1'
#
loop_
_entity.id
_entity.type
_entity.pdbx_description
1 polymer ?
#
loop_
_entity_poly.entity_id
_entity_poly.type
_entity_poly.pdbx_seq_one_letter_code
_entity_poly.pdbx_strand_id
1 'polypeptide(L)'
;MTPVISGIPQRFPSLQLLRSVTVPCIRPRIILHHSTRFMSYSLTNFGSFKYRHNRTLPEDAVNPLTTPTTVDPGVLHVVSVPIGNLKDFTIRALDVLRQVDYIITTDRPATKTLLDLVQIESTGRLIHYSRSNRSATRAKLVELLLGGRRMAFVCTSGTPCVGDVGGELVREMQAEGVRVAAVPGSCALTCALAVSGVTTSLHESGGVPIGANVDGASVSRFRTLRDGSFFFGNMLPESYGERLRVLRSVVGEANHPCVFYEVPRRLLTVLRDIALVLPKRRVVLTHELTKLNESIHADIAEKLLGFYSRQEATLLLKKGQLVLIIDGPEDGEMEERLRREAQKRQRLRVDVKSLAQSESETEGCGVSRTVKGEKRLRRRALFRKKRREALIARIEKEQEKIRMATLINHTNATRD
;
A
#
# COMPACT_ATOMS: atom_id res chain seq x y z
N MET A 1 -35.25 -30.18 74.37
CA MET A 1 -34.16 -29.85 75.33
C MET A 1 -33.40 -28.65 74.80
N THR A 2 -33.54 -27.53 75.48
CA THR A 2 -32.65 -26.34 75.52
C THR A 2 -32.12 -26.26 76.98
N PRO A 3 -31.27 -25.30 77.42
CA PRO A 3 -30.65 -24.12 76.78
C PRO A 3 -29.10 -24.29 76.68
N VAL A 4 -28.16 -23.33 76.61
CA VAL A 4 -27.97 -21.90 77.01
C VAL A 4 -26.97 -21.29 75.97
N ILE A 5 -27.24 -20.20 75.21
CA ILE A 5 -27.21 -18.75 75.56
C ILE A 5 -25.78 -18.32 75.98
N SER A 6 -25.13 -17.22 75.56
CA SER A 6 -25.47 -15.84 75.14
C SER A 6 -24.46 -15.31 74.10
N GLY A 7 -24.53 -14.09 73.51
CA GLY A 7 -25.48 -12.98 73.62
C GLY A 7 -25.09 -11.78 72.72
N ILE A 8 -26.05 -10.90 72.45
CA ILE A 8 -25.97 -9.66 71.62
C ILE A 8 -26.37 -8.45 72.54
N PRO A 9 -26.80 -7.21 72.13
CA PRO A 9 -26.80 -6.49 70.83
C PRO A 9 -26.49 -4.94 70.91
N GLN A 10 -26.71 -4.22 69.79
CA GLN A 10 -27.00 -2.76 69.66
C GLN A 10 -25.79 -1.79 69.65
N ARG A 11 -25.85 -0.54 69.13
CA ARG A 11 -26.99 0.30 68.66
C ARG A 11 -26.54 1.37 67.62
N PHE A 12 -27.44 1.80 66.72
CA PHE A 12 -27.44 3.14 66.05
C PHE A 12 -27.98 4.21 67.05
N PRO A 13 -28.06 5.55 66.80
CA PRO A 13 -28.01 6.30 65.52
C PRO A 13 -27.23 7.64 65.56
N SER A 14 -27.26 8.43 64.48
CA SER A 14 -27.68 9.86 64.48
C SER A 14 -27.54 10.49 63.08
N LEU A 15 -28.03 11.73 62.91
CA LEU A 15 -28.23 12.45 61.64
C LEU A 15 -27.94 13.95 61.84
N GLN A 16 -27.94 14.74 60.74
CA GLN A 16 -27.67 16.19 60.68
C GLN A 16 -26.17 16.56 60.77
N LEU A 17 -25.71 17.74 60.32
CA LEU A 17 -26.41 18.98 59.94
C LEU A 17 -25.75 19.65 58.71
N LEU A 18 -26.49 20.50 57.98
CA LEU A 18 -25.96 21.28 56.84
C LEU A 18 -24.99 22.39 57.29
N ARG A 19 -24.07 22.79 56.41
CA ARG A 19 -23.78 24.23 56.23
C ARG A 19 -23.30 24.56 54.81
N SER A 20 -24.08 25.39 54.13
CA SER A 20 -23.66 26.15 52.96
C SER A 20 -23.00 27.46 53.40
N VAL A 21 -22.02 27.95 52.64
CA VAL A 21 -21.60 29.36 52.65
C VAL A 21 -21.38 29.78 51.20
N THR A 22 -21.96 30.92 50.82
CA THR A 22 -21.90 31.49 49.47
C THR A 22 -20.87 32.61 49.35
N VAL A 23 -20.11 32.58 48.25
CA VAL A 23 -19.84 33.70 47.32
C VAL A 23 -19.85 35.14 47.90
N PRO A 24 -18.79 35.91 47.60
CA PRO A 24 -19.01 37.24 47.02
C PRO A 24 -18.42 37.35 45.59
N CYS A 25 -19.24 37.84 44.66
CA CYS A 25 -18.80 38.21 43.32
C CYS A 25 -18.40 39.70 43.30
N ILE A 26 -17.21 40.02 42.78
CA ILE A 26 -16.88 41.38 42.34
C ILE A 26 -16.28 41.30 40.93
N ARG A 27 -16.86 42.09 40.02
CA ARG A 27 -16.40 42.39 38.65
C ARG A 27 -16.25 43.93 38.55
N PRO A 28 -15.59 44.47 37.51
CA PRO A 28 -14.45 43.96 36.75
C PRO A 28 -13.31 45.00 36.64
N ARG A 29 -12.16 44.65 36.05
CA ARG A 29 -11.33 45.66 35.36
C ARG A 29 -10.62 45.09 34.12
N ILE A 30 -11.02 45.61 32.96
CA ILE A 30 -10.29 45.61 31.68
C ILE A 30 -9.30 46.80 31.75
N ILE A 31 -8.14 46.91 31.07
CA ILE A 31 -7.47 46.27 29.91
C ILE A 31 -5.94 46.17 30.26
N LEU A 32 -4.96 45.69 29.47
CA LEU A 32 -4.77 45.50 28.02
C LEU A 32 -4.10 44.14 27.66
N HIS A 33 -4.39 43.69 26.44
CA HIS A 33 -3.57 42.95 25.46
C HIS A 33 -2.20 42.34 25.84
N HIS A 34 -2.08 41.03 25.60
CA HIS A 34 -1.08 40.52 24.64
C HIS A 34 -1.78 39.58 23.63
N SER A 35 -1.40 39.63 22.35
CA SER A 35 -2.14 38.96 21.28
C SER A 35 -1.59 37.56 20.97
N THR A 36 -2.20 36.52 21.55
CA THR A 36 -2.15 35.16 21.00
C THR A 36 -3.30 34.96 20.02
N ARG A 37 -2.98 34.91 18.71
CA ARG A 37 -3.97 34.63 17.67
C ARG A 37 -4.45 33.18 17.78
N PHE A 38 -5.62 32.98 18.38
CA PHE A 38 -6.35 31.72 18.25
C PHE A 38 -6.83 31.55 16.80
N MET A 39 -6.08 30.81 15.99
CA MET A 39 -6.63 30.23 14.77
C MET A 39 -7.53 29.05 15.15
N SER A 40 -8.84 29.30 15.17
CA SER A 40 -9.86 28.28 15.40
C SER A 40 -9.97 27.35 14.19
N TYR A 41 -9.02 26.42 14.05
CA TYR A 41 -9.17 25.29 13.15
C TYR A 41 -10.32 24.42 13.66
N SER A 42 -11.33 24.20 12.80
CA SER A 42 -12.35 23.19 13.04
C SER A 42 -11.68 21.82 13.02
N LEU A 43 -11.39 21.28 14.20
CA LEU A 43 -10.89 19.92 14.35
C LEU A 43 -12.03 18.96 13.98
N THR A 44 -11.84 18.26 12.87
CA THR A 44 -12.61 17.06 12.54
C THR A 44 -12.51 16.05 13.68
N ASN A 45 -13.56 15.23 13.85
CA ASN A 45 -13.88 14.53 15.09
C ASN A 45 -12.99 13.29 15.39
N PHE A 46 -11.67 13.41 15.19
CA PHE A 46 -10.67 12.43 15.56
C PHE A 46 -10.49 12.42 17.08
N GLY A 47 -11.18 11.50 17.75
CA GLY A 47 -11.08 11.32 19.20
C GLY A 47 -9.63 11.12 19.67
N SER A 48 -9.29 11.70 20.83
CA SER A 48 -7.89 11.78 21.31
C SER A 48 -7.29 10.39 21.56
N PHE A 49 -6.45 9.91 20.63
CA PHE A 49 -5.74 8.65 20.78
C PHE A 49 -4.60 8.79 21.82
N LYS A 50 -4.92 8.53 23.09
CA LYS A 50 -3.97 8.62 24.21
C LYS A 50 -2.97 7.46 24.16
N TYR A 51 -1.85 7.68 23.46
CA TYR A 51 -0.71 6.77 23.46
C TYR A 51 -0.09 6.67 24.86
N ARG A 52 -0.46 5.64 25.62
CA ARG A 52 0.16 5.31 26.92
C ARG A 52 1.45 4.54 26.69
N HIS A 53 2.58 5.24 26.76
CA HIS A 53 3.90 4.60 26.73
C HIS A 53 4.25 4.03 28.11
N ASN A 54 3.51 2.99 28.54
CA ASN A 54 3.81 2.25 29.76
C ASN A 54 5.11 1.45 29.56
N ARG A 55 6.25 2.03 29.94
CA ARG A 55 7.44 1.23 30.28
C ARG A 55 7.15 0.53 31.61
N THR A 56 6.87 -0.77 31.56
CA THR A 56 7.00 -1.63 32.73
C THR A 56 8.46 -1.68 33.17
N LEU A 57 8.71 -1.71 34.48
CA LEU A 57 10.04 -2.00 35.02
C LEU A 57 10.32 -3.51 34.83
N PRO A 58 11.59 -3.94 34.72
CA PRO A 58 11.93 -5.34 34.43
C PRO A 58 11.39 -6.35 35.46
N GLU A 59 11.22 -5.92 36.71
CA GLU A 59 10.78 -6.78 37.83
C GLU A 59 9.27 -7.07 37.81
N ASP A 60 8.47 -6.14 37.27
CA ASP A 60 7.02 -6.31 37.03
C ASP A 60 6.71 -6.82 35.61
N ALA A 61 7.72 -7.17 34.81
CA ALA A 61 7.58 -7.47 33.39
C ALA A 61 7.01 -8.87 33.12
N VAL A 62 5.69 -9.03 33.31
CA VAL A 62 4.95 -10.23 32.91
C VAL A 62 5.24 -10.55 31.43
N ASN A 63 5.66 -11.77 31.14
CA ASN A 63 6.10 -12.17 29.81
C ASN A 63 4.94 -12.00 28.78
N PRO A 64 5.12 -11.16 27.74
CA PRO A 64 4.07 -10.88 26.75
C PRO A 64 3.79 -12.06 25.81
N LEU A 65 4.62 -13.10 25.80
CA LEU A 65 4.40 -14.33 25.03
C LEU A 65 3.53 -15.37 25.78
N THR A 66 3.39 -15.23 27.10
CA THR A 66 2.51 -16.08 27.94
C THR A 66 1.25 -15.36 28.41
N THR A 67 1.16 -14.04 28.20
CA THR A 67 -0.01 -13.23 28.53
C THR A 67 -0.95 -13.17 27.33
N PRO A 68 -2.22 -13.62 27.43
CA PRO A 68 -3.14 -13.59 26.30
C PRO A 68 -3.35 -12.18 25.75
N THR A 69 -3.27 -12.04 24.42
CA THR A 69 -3.51 -10.76 23.72
C THR A 69 -4.89 -10.21 24.08
N THR A 70 -4.96 -8.98 24.59
CA THR A 70 -6.24 -8.28 24.80
C THR A 70 -6.93 -7.98 23.47
N VAL A 71 -8.16 -8.45 23.30
CA VAL A 71 -8.98 -8.19 22.10
C VAL A 71 -10.04 -7.14 22.40
N ASP A 72 -9.85 -5.96 21.81
CA ASP A 72 -10.68 -4.77 22.01
C ASP A 72 -12.12 -4.99 21.50
N PRO A 73 -13.17 -4.63 22.26
CA PRO A 73 -14.55 -4.73 21.81
C PRO A 73 -14.84 -3.73 20.68
N GLY A 74 -15.70 -4.13 19.74
CA GLY A 74 -16.11 -3.30 18.59
C GLY A 74 -15.01 -3.03 17.56
N VAL A 75 -13.94 -3.82 17.57
CA VAL A 75 -12.80 -3.68 16.64
C VAL A 75 -12.82 -4.78 15.58
N LEU A 76 -12.58 -4.37 14.33
CA LEU A 76 -12.28 -5.29 13.24
C LEU A 76 -10.76 -5.56 13.20
N HIS A 77 -10.37 -6.76 13.62
CA HIS A 77 -8.99 -7.24 13.55
C HIS A 77 -8.73 -7.84 12.17
N VAL A 78 -7.87 -7.22 11.36
CA VAL A 78 -7.39 -7.80 10.10
C VAL A 78 -6.24 -8.75 10.45
N VAL A 79 -6.47 -10.06 10.32
CA VAL A 79 -5.56 -11.10 10.81
C VAL A 79 -4.86 -11.81 9.66
N SER A 80 -3.53 -11.74 9.66
CA SER A 80 -2.70 -12.53 8.73
C SER A 80 -2.67 -13.99 9.17
N VAL A 81 -2.86 -14.89 8.21
CA VAL A 81 -2.81 -16.35 8.37
C VAL A 81 -1.65 -16.94 7.55
N PRO A 82 -1.19 -18.18 7.82
CA PRO A 82 -0.11 -18.80 7.05
C PRO A 82 -0.29 -18.79 5.52
N ILE A 83 0.84 -18.91 4.80
CA ILE A 83 0.86 -19.12 3.33
C ILE A 83 1.20 -20.56 2.92
N GLY A 84 1.58 -21.40 3.88
CA GLY A 84 1.89 -22.82 3.64
C GLY A 84 2.18 -23.63 4.90
N ASN A 85 2.91 -23.07 5.87
CA ASN A 85 3.30 -23.76 7.09
C ASN A 85 2.51 -23.26 8.32
N LEU A 86 1.85 -24.17 9.04
CA LEU A 86 1.06 -23.83 10.23
C LEU A 86 1.88 -23.15 11.34
N LYS A 87 3.21 -23.34 11.36
CA LYS A 87 4.11 -22.68 12.31
C LYS A 87 4.30 -21.17 12.04
N ASP A 88 3.87 -20.66 10.89
CA ASP A 88 3.96 -19.24 10.56
C ASP A 88 2.81 -18.39 11.15
N PHE A 89 1.91 -19.02 11.92
CA PHE A 89 0.94 -18.32 12.75
C PHE A 89 1.66 -17.53 13.84
N THR A 90 1.40 -16.23 13.94
CA THR A 90 1.83 -15.47 15.13
C THR A 90 0.97 -15.85 16.33
N ILE A 91 1.57 -15.89 17.53
CA ILE A 91 0.84 -16.16 18.79
C ILE A 91 -0.37 -15.21 18.91
N ARG A 92 -0.16 -13.93 18.56
CA ARG A 92 -1.20 -12.89 18.53
C ARG A 92 -2.35 -13.18 17.56
N ALA A 93 -2.11 -13.84 16.42
CA ALA A 93 -3.18 -14.27 15.52
C ALA A 93 -4.01 -15.40 16.12
N LEU A 94 -3.38 -16.39 16.76
CA LEU A 94 -4.08 -17.49 17.44
C LEU A 94 -4.91 -17.00 18.63
N ASP A 95 -4.38 -16.09 19.44
CA ASP A 95 -5.10 -15.45 20.54
C ASP A 95 -6.36 -14.71 20.07
N VAL A 96 -6.23 -13.92 19.01
CA VAL A 96 -7.35 -13.14 18.45
C VAL A 96 -8.42 -14.07 17.88
N LEU A 97 -8.04 -15.08 17.10
CA LEU A 97 -8.97 -16.05 16.52
C LEU A 97 -9.69 -16.90 17.59
N ARG A 98 -9.10 -17.11 18.77
CA ARG A 98 -9.77 -17.73 19.92
C ARG A 98 -10.79 -16.82 20.61
N GLN A 99 -10.55 -15.50 20.65
CA GLN A 99 -11.31 -14.55 21.48
C GLN A 99 -12.39 -13.71 20.75
N VAL A 100 -12.37 -13.63 19.42
CA VAL A 100 -13.38 -12.86 18.65
C VAL A 100 -14.76 -13.53 18.68
N ASP A 101 -15.85 -12.75 18.66
CA ASP A 101 -17.21 -13.30 18.53
C ASP A 101 -17.39 -13.97 17.16
N TYR A 102 -16.89 -13.32 16.09
CA TYR A 102 -17.05 -13.78 14.71
C TYR A 102 -15.74 -13.69 13.90
N ILE A 103 -15.63 -14.56 12.90
CA ILE A 103 -14.52 -14.59 11.94
C ILE A 103 -15.12 -14.40 10.54
N ILE A 104 -14.87 -13.22 9.96
CA ILE A 104 -15.22 -12.89 8.58
C ILE A 104 -14.16 -13.52 7.67
N THR A 105 -14.57 -14.22 6.61
CA THR A 105 -13.66 -14.90 5.70
C THR A 105 -14.11 -14.85 4.23
N THR A 106 -13.14 -14.83 3.32
CA THR A 106 -13.31 -14.99 1.88
C THR A 106 -13.57 -16.43 1.45
N ASP A 107 -13.23 -17.43 2.28
CA ASP A 107 -13.34 -18.86 1.99
C ASP A 107 -13.70 -19.65 3.26
N ARG A 108 -14.97 -20.08 3.40
CA ARG A 108 -15.41 -20.83 4.59
C ARG A 108 -14.75 -22.22 4.68
N PRO A 109 -14.72 -23.07 3.62
CA PRO A 109 -14.05 -24.36 3.68
C PRO A 109 -12.57 -24.28 4.10
N ALA A 110 -11.76 -23.42 3.46
CA ALA A 110 -10.34 -23.31 3.77
C ALA A 110 -10.13 -22.77 5.20
N THR A 111 -10.92 -21.78 5.62
CA THR A 111 -10.84 -21.21 6.97
C THR A 111 -11.25 -22.23 8.03
N LYS A 112 -12.28 -23.04 7.78
CA LYS A 112 -12.67 -24.11 8.72
C LYS A 112 -11.51 -25.11 8.89
N THR A 113 -10.97 -25.65 7.79
CA THR A 113 -9.83 -26.58 7.83
C THR A 113 -8.62 -25.97 8.55
N LEU A 114 -8.32 -24.70 8.30
CA LEU A 114 -7.22 -23.99 8.98
C LEU A 114 -7.44 -23.88 10.49
N LEU A 115 -8.66 -23.55 10.93
CA LEU A 115 -9.01 -23.43 12.35
C LEU A 115 -9.08 -24.79 13.05
N ASP A 116 -9.60 -25.82 12.38
CA ASP A 116 -9.59 -27.21 12.85
C ASP A 116 -8.14 -27.67 13.15
N LEU A 117 -7.20 -27.39 12.24
CA LEU A 117 -5.78 -27.74 12.36
C LEU A 117 -5.05 -27.05 13.53
N VAL A 118 -5.54 -25.89 14.01
CA VAL A 118 -4.99 -25.18 15.19
C VAL A 118 -5.90 -25.24 16.42
N GLN A 119 -6.89 -26.15 16.40
CA GLN A 119 -7.84 -26.43 17.49
C GLN A 119 -8.62 -25.18 17.94
N ILE A 120 -9.12 -24.39 16.97
CA ILE A 120 -9.99 -23.25 17.22
C ILE A 120 -11.41 -23.56 16.75
N GLU A 121 -12.34 -23.54 17.70
CA GLU A 121 -13.79 -23.69 17.49
C GLU A 121 -14.29 -22.68 16.43
N SER A 122 -15.16 -23.08 15.49
CA SER A 122 -15.63 -22.22 14.38
C SER A 122 -17.13 -22.26 14.08
N THR A 123 -17.91 -23.04 14.83
CA THR A 123 -19.33 -23.32 14.61
C THR A 123 -20.16 -22.07 14.89
N GLY A 124 -20.95 -21.62 13.93
CA GLY A 124 -21.71 -20.36 14.02
C GLY A 124 -20.87 -19.07 13.98
N ARG A 125 -19.56 -19.13 14.28
CA ARG A 125 -18.64 -17.98 14.31
C ARG A 125 -18.22 -17.49 12.92
N LEU A 126 -18.19 -18.35 11.90
CA LEU A 126 -17.79 -17.95 10.54
C LEU A 126 -18.85 -17.10 9.81
N ILE A 127 -18.45 -15.95 9.26
CA ILE A 127 -19.23 -15.11 8.34
C ILE A 127 -18.53 -15.08 6.97
N HIS A 128 -19.26 -15.27 5.87
CA HIS A 128 -18.68 -15.23 4.52
C HIS A 128 -18.78 -13.83 3.91
N TYR A 129 -17.68 -13.34 3.36
CA TYR A 129 -17.59 -12.06 2.65
C TYR A 129 -17.12 -12.28 1.21
N SER A 130 -17.94 -11.87 0.24
CA SER A 130 -17.60 -11.86 -1.18
C SER A 130 -18.14 -10.62 -1.86
N ARG A 131 -17.63 -10.32 -3.07
CA ARG A 131 -18.12 -9.19 -3.88
C ARG A 131 -19.62 -9.28 -4.20
N SER A 132 -20.18 -10.49 -4.24
CA SER A 132 -21.61 -10.73 -4.50
C SER A 132 -22.51 -10.54 -3.29
N ASN A 133 -22.05 -10.77 -2.06
CA ASN A 133 -22.87 -10.59 -0.84
C ASN A 133 -22.56 -9.29 -0.06
N ARG A 134 -21.50 -8.56 -0.42
CA ARG A 134 -20.97 -7.35 0.24
C ARG A 134 -22.06 -6.46 0.87
N SER A 135 -23.01 -5.96 0.08
CA SER A 135 -23.99 -4.97 0.54
C SER A 135 -24.89 -5.48 1.68
N ALA A 136 -25.29 -6.75 1.64
CA ALA A 136 -26.10 -7.37 2.70
C ALA A 136 -25.24 -7.71 3.93
N THR A 137 -24.02 -8.20 3.72
CA THR A 137 -23.08 -8.48 4.80
C THR A 137 -22.66 -7.20 5.54
N ARG A 138 -22.44 -6.08 4.82
CA ARG A 138 -21.99 -4.78 5.36
C ARG A 138 -22.83 -4.31 6.54
N ALA A 139 -24.15 -4.19 6.36
CA ALA A 139 -25.04 -3.65 7.39
C ALA A 139 -24.97 -4.45 8.70
N LYS A 140 -25.02 -5.78 8.60
CA LYS A 140 -24.90 -6.71 9.73
C LYS A 140 -23.53 -6.63 10.42
N LEU A 141 -22.44 -6.43 9.68
CA LEU A 141 -21.11 -6.28 10.28
C LEU A 141 -21.01 -4.96 11.07
N VAL A 142 -21.51 -3.85 10.51
CA VAL A 142 -21.55 -2.54 11.19
C VAL A 142 -22.36 -2.62 12.48
N GLU A 143 -23.57 -3.19 12.41
CA GLU A 143 -24.45 -3.40 13.57
C GLU A 143 -23.75 -4.17 14.70
N LEU A 144 -23.11 -5.30 14.39
CA LEU A 144 -22.43 -6.13 15.37
C LEU A 144 -21.18 -5.45 15.95
N LEU A 145 -20.38 -4.76 15.11
CA LEU A 145 -19.16 -4.06 15.54
C LEU A 145 -19.50 -2.83 16.40
N LEU A 146 -20.48 -2.02 16.03
CA LEU A 146 -20.96 -0.92 16.88
C LEU A 146 -21.66 -1.43 18.15
N GLY A 147 -22.29 -2.62 18.10
CA GLY A 147 -22.75 -3.38 19.26
C GLY A 147 -21.63 -4.00 20.12
N GLY A 148 -20.37 -3.62 19.90
CA GLY A 148 -19.22 -4.02 20.73
C GLY A 148 -18.65 -5.41 20.45
N ARG A 149 -19.16 -6.15 19.45
CA ARG A 149 -18.62 -7.47 19.10
C ARG A 149 -17.20 -7.37 18.56
N ARG A 150 -16.36 -8.32 18.94
CA ARG A 150 -15.00 -8.49 18.45
C ARG A 150 -15.06 -9.28 17.15
N MET A 151 -14.39 -8.84 16.09
CA MET A 151 -14.33 -9.60 14.84
C MET A 151 -12.91 -9.76 14.31
N ALA A 152 -12.61 -10.94 13.78
CA ALA A 152 -11.47 -11.12 12.89
C ALA A 152 -11.92 -11.07 11.42
N PHE A 153 -11.07 -10.56 10.54
CA PHE A 153 -11.16 -10.75 9.10
C PHE A 153 -9.91 -11.49 8.60
N VAL A 154 -10.12 -12.60 7.90
CA VAL A 154 -9.08 -13.46 7.32
C VAL A 154 -9.33 -13.69 5.83
N CYS A 155 -8.27 -14.02 5.12
CA CYS A 155 -8.26 -14.50 3.73
C CYS A 155 -7.99 -16.02 3.69
N THR A 156 -8.02 -16.62 2.49
CA THR A 156 -7.63 -18.03 2.28
C THR A 156 -6.19 -18.33 2.68
N SER A 157 -5.27 -17.38 2.52
CA SER A 157 -3.84 -17.50 2.88
C SER A 157 -3.16 -16.13 2.95
N GLY A 158 -2.23 -15.92 3.88
CA GLY A 158 -1.43 -14.69 4.00
C GLY A 158 -2.13 -13.52 4.71
N THR A 159 -1.77 -12.29 4.32
CA THR A 159 -2.35 -11.05 4.86
C THR A 159 -3.58 -10.61 4.02
N PRO A 160 -4.77 -10.43 4.64
CA PRO A 160 -5.95 -9.96 3.92
C PRO A 160 -5.74 -8.58 3.28
N CYS A 161 -6.48 -8.29 2.21
CA CYS A 161 -6.33 -7.09 1.37
C CYS A 161 -5.01 -6.98 0.57
N VAL A 162 -4.00 -7.84 0.79
CA VAL A 162 -2.74 -7.84 0.01
C VAL A 162 -2.88 -8.76 -1.21
N GLY A 163 -3.54 -8.25 -2.25
CA GLY A 163 -3.84 -8.98 -3.48
C GLY A 163 -5.17 -9.73 -3.47
N ASP A 164 -5.73 -10.01 -2.29
CA ASP A 164 -7.08 -10.57 -2.07
C ASP A 164 -8.12 -9.46 -1.80
N VAL A 165 -9.40 -9.82 -1.81
CA VAL A 165 -10.53 -8.94 -1.50
C VAL A 165 -10.53 -8.50 -0.03
N GLY A 166 -11.35 -7.48 0.28
CA GLY A 166 -11.54 -6.96 1.64
C GLY A 166 -11.12 -5.50 1.84
N GLY A 167 -10.34 -4.91 0.92
CA GLY A 167 -9.99 -3.48 1.00
C GLY A 167 -11.21 -2.55 0.94
N GLU A 168 -12.28 -2.98 0.24
CA GLU A 168 -13.59 -2.32 0.27
C GLU A 168 -14.25 -2.44 1.65
N LEU A 169 -14.26 -3.64 2.26
CA LEU A 169 -14.81 -3.86 3.60
C LEU A 169 -14.11 -3.01 4.66
N VAL A 170 -12.77 -2.98 4.65
CA VAL A 170 -11.97 -2.16 5.58
C VAL A 170 -12.33 -0.68 5.44
N ARG A 171 -12.44 -0.17 4.21
CA ARG A 171 -12.86 1.22 3.94
C ARG A 171 -14.30 1.48 4.38
N GLU A 172 -15.20 0.53 4.16
CA GLU A 172 -16.61 0.63 4.56
C GLU A 172 -16.78 0.65 6.08
N MET A 173 -16.00 -0.14 6.83
CA MET A 173 -16.01 -0.11 8.30
C MET A 173 -15.40 1.20 8.83
N GLN A 174 -14.29 1.67 8.25
CA GLN A 174 -13.68 2.96 8.59
C GLN A 174 -14.63 4.14 8.37
N ALA A 175 -15.45 4.10 7.31
CA ALA A 175 -16.44 5.15 7.03
C ALA A 175 -17.58 5.19 8.05
N GLU A 176 -17.90 4.06 8.69
CA GLU A 176 -18.93 3.93 9.74
C GLU A 176 -18.32 4.12 11.16
N GLY A 177 -17.10 4.65 11.26
CA GLY A 177 -16.41 4.93 12.52
C GLY A 177 -15.85 3.70 13.25
N VAL A 178 -15.98 2.50 12.67
CA VAL A 178 -15.46 1.26 13.28
C VAL A 178 -13.93 1.24 13.22
N ARG A 179 -13.30 1.00 14.37
CA ARG A 179 -11.84 0.88 14.47
C ARG A 179 -11.38 -0.42 13.80
N VAL A 180 -10.39 -0.31 12.93
CA VAL A 180 -9.71 -1.44 12.28
C VAL A 180 -8.29 -1.57 12.86
N ALA A 181 -7.88 -2.79 13.22
CA ALA A 181 -6.58 -3.08 13.84
C ALA A 181 -5.85 -4.21 13.10
N ALA A 182 -4.56 -4.05 12.83
CA ALA A 182 -3.76 -5.06 12.15
C ALA A 182 -3.18 -6.11 13.12
N VAL A 183 -3.25 -7.38 12.73
CA VAL A 183 -2.49 -8.49 13.30
C VAL A 183 -1.57 -9.05 12.19
N PRO A 184 -0.27 -8.72 12.22
CA PRO A 184 0.67 -9.12 11.18
C PRO A 184 1.05 -10.60 11.30
N GLY A 185 1.63 -11.12 10.23
CA GLY A 185 2.06 -12.51 10.08
C GLY A 185 2.52 -12.74 8.64
N SER A 186 2.32 -13.96 8.14
CA SER A 186 2.76 -14.37 6.80
C SER A 186 2.22 -13.49 5.66
N CYS A 187 3.09 -13.12 4.73
CA CYS A 187 2.71 -12.48 3.47
C CYS A 187 3.67 -12.92 2.35
N ALA A 188 3.15 -13.60 1.32
CA ALA A 188 3.96 -14.15 0.23
C ALA A 188 4.80 -13.09 -0.50
N LEU A 189 4.24 -11.88 -0.68
CA LEU A 189 4.94 -10.71 -1.23
C LEU A 189 6.23 -10.37 -0.45
N THR A 190 6.15 -10.23 0.88
CA THR A 190 7.32 -9.83 1.69
C THR A 190 8.30 -10.98 1.87
N CYS A 191 7.82 -12.22 1.96
CA CYS A 191 8.67 -13.41 1.97
C CYS A 191 9.48 -13.52 0.66
N ALA A 192 8.82 -13.40 -0.50
CA ALA A 192 9.48 -13.43 -1.81
C ALA A 192 10.53 -12.32 -1.95
N LEU A 193 10.19 -11.09 -1.58
CA LEU A 193 11.13 -9.96 -1.58
C LEU A 193 12.38 -10.28 -0.74
N ALA A 194 12.20 -10.73 0.52
CA ALA A 194 13.30 -11.03 1.43
C ALA A 194 14.27 -12.11 0.91
N VAL A 195 13.76 -13.16 0.25
CA VAL A 195 14.61 -14.26 -0.28
C VAL A 195 15.16 -14.02 -1.69
N SER A 196 14.75 -12.95 -2.37
CA SER A 196 15.08 -12.69 -3.78
C SER A 196 16.33 -11.83 -4.01
N GLY A 197 16.75 -11.07 -3.00
CA GLY A 197 17.90 -10.15 -3.07
C GLY A 197 17.70 -8.92 -3.98
N VAL A 198 16.45 -8.55 -4.30
CA VAL A 198 16.14 -7.48 -5.27
C VAL A 198 16.04 -6.07 -4.65
N THR A 199 15.82 -5.99 -3.35
CA THR A 199 15.72 -4.74 -2.59
C THR A 199 16.95 -4.60 -1.69
N THR A 200 17.87 -3.70 -2.06
CA THR A 200 19.00 -3.31 -1.21
C THR A 200 18.61 -2.15 -0.29
N SER A 201 19.25 -2.03 0.87
CA SER A 201 19.16 -0.84 1.72
C SER A 201 20.25 0.19 1.40
N LEU A 202 19.97 1.46 1.74
CA LEU A 202 20.94 2.57 1.66
C LEU A 202 22.20 2.35 2.52
N HIS A 203 22.18 1.38 3.44
CA HIS A 203 23.31 1.06 4.31
C HIS A 203 24.26 0.01 3.69
N GLU A 204 23.79 -0.84 2.77
CA GLU A 204 24.62 -1.84 2.10
C GLU A 204 25.52 -1.24 1.03
N SER A 205 25.01 -0.26 0.27
CA SER A 205 25.68 0.26 -0.94
C SER A 205 26.77 1.30 -0.67
N GLY A 206 27.27 1.43 0.57
CA GLY A 206 28.21 2.48 0.95
C GLY A 206 27.58 3.87 0.83
N GLY A 207 26.55 4.14 1.65
CA GLY A 207 25.57 5.21 1.48
C GLY A 207 26.11 6.55 0.96
N VAL A 208 25.85 6.84 -0.31
CA VAL A 208 26.10 8.14 -0.94
C VAL A 208 25.26 9.21 -0.21
N PRO A 209 25.86 10.25 0.39
CA PRO A 209 25.10 11.28 1.09
C PRO A 209 24.13 12.01 0.16
N ILE A 210 22.92 12.28 0.63
CA ILE A 210 21.96 13.14 -0.07
C ILE A 210 22.55 14.55 -0.13
N GLY A 211 23.11 14.90 -1.30
CA GLY A 211 23.80 16.18 -1.52
C GLY A 211 25.27 16.06 -1.97
N ALA A 212 25.87 14.87 -1.94
CA ALA A 212 27.22 14.68 -2.48
C ALA A 212 27.22 14.77 -4.02
N ASN A 213 27.94 15.74 -4.58
CA ASN A 213 28.33 15.72 -5.99
C ASN A 213 29.41 14.64 -6.18
N VAL A 214 28.98 13.41 -6.46
CA VAL A 214 29.84 12.36 -6.99
C VAL A 214 29.87 12.54 -8.51
N ASP A 215 31.04 12.66 -9.14
CA ASP A 215 31.16 12.98 -10.58
C ASP A 215 30.64 11.87 -11.53
N GLY A 216 30.16 10.75 -10.98
CA GLY A 216 29.26 9.79 -11.67
C GLY A 216 27.78 10.18 -11.70
N ALA A 217 27.43 11.47 -11.55
CA ALA A 217 26.08 11.99 -11.24
C ALA A 217 24.96 11.79 -12.29
N SER A 218 25.11 10.86 -13.23
CA SER A 218 24.20 10.66 -14.37
C SER A 218 23.07 9.66 -14.11
N VAL A 219 23.31 8.58 -13.34
CA VAL A 219 22.36 7.46 -13.18
C VAL A 219 21.43 7.66 -11.97
N SER A 220 21.98 8.00 -10.80
CA SER A 220 21.23 8.10 -9.54
C SER A 220 20.10 9.15 -9.59
N ARG A 221 20.30 10.27 -10.29
CA ARG A 221 19.31 11.34 -10.48
C ARG A 221 18.04 10.91 -11.24
N PHE A 222 17.98 9.70 -11.80
CA PHE A 222 16.81 9.16 -12.49
C PHE A 222 16.07 8.07 -11.69
N ARG A 223 16.57 7.64 -10.53
CA ARG A 223 15.76 6.85 -9.58
C ARG A 223 14.71 7.78 -8.97
N THR A 224 13.45 7.61 -9.41
CA THR A 224 12.30 8.43 -8.99
C THR A 224 11.84 8.14 -7.57
N LEU A 225 12.25 7.00 -7.02
CA LEU A 225 12.03 6.56 -5.64
C LEU A 225 13.37 6.11 -5.05
N ARG A 226 13.47 6.06 -3.72
CA ARG A 226 14.70 5.65 -3.00
C ARG A 226 15.01 4.15 -3.21
N ASP A 227 16.26 3.77 -2.98
CA ASP A 227 16.66 2.36 -2.96
C ASP A 227 15.86 1.56 -1.91
N GLY A 228 15.62 0.28 -2.20
CA GLY A 228 14.67 -0.56 -1.47
C GLY A 228 13.19 -0.41 -1.91
N SER A 229 12.86 0.57 -2.77
CA SER A 229 11.52 0.68 -3.35
C SER A 229 11.21 -0.48 -4.31
N PHE A 230 9.93 -0.86 -4.40
CA PHE A 230 9.41 -1.83 -5.36
C PHE A 230 7.96 -1.47 -5.74
N PHE A 231 7.46 -2.05 -6.84
CA PHE A 231 6.05 -1.97 -7.24
C PHE A 231 5.40 -3.34 -7.13
N PHE A 232 4.27 -3.46 -6.44
CA PHE A 232 3.45 -4.68 -6.42
C PHE A 232 2.25 -4.52 -7.37
N GLY A 233 2.22 -5.33 -8.43
CA GLY A 233 1.19 -5.28 -9.47
C GLY A 233 0.04 -6.28 -9.31
N ASN A 234 0.00 -7.06 -8.21
CA ASN A 234 -0.86 -8.23 -8.06
C ASN A 234 -0.71 -9.23 -9.23
N MET A 235 -1.77 -9.68 -9.89
CA MET A 235 -1.69 -10.63 -11.01
C MET A 235 -1.41 -9.92 -12.35
N LEU A 236 -0.53 -10.47 -13.19
CA LEU A 236 -0.38 -10.03 -14.59
C LEU A 236 -1.67 -10.31 -15.40
N PRO A 237 -2.03 -9.48 -16.41
CA PRO A 237 -3.23 -9.70 -17.23
C PRO A 237 -3.24 -11.04 -17.97
N GLU A 238 -4.41 -11.67 -18.10
CA GLU A 238 -4.57 -12.92 -18.84
C GLU A 238 -4.48 -12.70 -20.37
N SER A 239 -5.02 -11.58 -20.86
CA SER A 239 -4.89 -11.16 -22.25
C SER A 239 -3.43 -10.87 -22.63
N TYR A 240 -2.96 -11.51 -23.71
CA TYR A 240 -1.61 -11.31 -24.27
C TYR A 240 -1.32 -9.85 -24.60
N GLY A 241 -2.24 -9.16 -25.28
CA GLY A 241 -2.07 -7.75 -25.66
C GLY A 241 -2.01 -6.80 -24.46
N GLU A 242 -2.71 -7.11 -23.36
CA GLU A 242 -2.68 -6.31 -22.15
C GLU A 242 -1.47 -6.61 -21.27
N ARG A 243 -1.05 -7.88 -21.19
CA ARG A 243 0.18 -8.27 -20.51
C ARG A 243 1.41 -7.66 -21.18
N LEU A 244 1.49 -7.71 -22.50
CA LEU A 244 2.54 -6.98 -23.25
C LEU A 244 2.47 -5.46 -23.05
N ARG A 245 1.28 -4.87 -22.85
CA ARG A 245 1.15 -3.44 -22.52
C ARG A 245 1.75 -3.16 -21.13
N VAL A 246 1.36 -3.92 -20.10
CA VAL A 246 1.89 -3.78 -18.72
C VAL A 246 3.40 -4.01 -18.67
N LEU A 247 3.91 -5.04 -19.33
CA LEU A 247 5.35 -5.31 -19.39
C LEU A 247 6.13 -4.16 -20.06
N ARG A 248 5.58 -3.52 -21.11
CA ARG A 248 6.23 -2.38 -21.79
C ARG A 248 6.12 -1.07 -21.00
N SER A 249 4.91 -0.65 -20.62
CA SER A 249 4.65 0.71 -20.10
C SER A 249 4.51 0.81 -18.58
N VAL A 250 4.65 -0.29 -17.85
CA VAL A 250 4.72 -0.28 -16.37
C VAL A 250 6.05 -0.86 -15.93
N VAL A 251 6.35 -2.12 -16.28
CA VAL A 251 7.60 -2.77 -15.85
C VAL A 251 8.82 -2.21 -16.59
N GLY A 252 8.73 -2.03 -17.91
CA GLY A 252 9.79 -1.43 -18.73
C GLY A 252 10.11 0.03 -18.37
N GLU A 253 9.11 0.80 -17.96
CA GLU A 253 9.28 2.21 -17.54
C GLU A 253 9.69 2.35 -16.07
N ALA A 254 9.43 1.36 -15.22
CA ALA A 254 9.86 1.35 -13.81
C ALA A 254 11.38 1.38 -13.65
N ASN A 255 11.83 1.98 -12.54
CA ASN A 255 13.26 2.13 -12.18
C ASN A 255 13.60 1.36 -10.89
N HIS A 256 12.77 0.36 -10.56
CA HIS A 256 12.79 -0.46 -9.34
C HIS A 256 12.13 -1.81 -9.67
N PRO A 257 12.35 -2.87 -8.86
CA PRO A 257 11.71 -4.17 -9.08
C PRO A 257 10.18 -4.09 -9.14
N CYS A 258 9.59 -4.98 -9.94
CA CYS A 258 8.14 -5.18 -10.05
C CYS A 258 7.78 -6.61 -9.63
N VAL A 259 6.97 -6.72 -8.56
CA VAL A 259 6.50 -7.98 -7.98
C VAL A 259 5.06 -8.26 -8.41
N PHE A 260 4.79 -9.51 -8.75
CA PHE A 260 3.49 -10.03 -9.15
C PHE A 260 3.21 -11.37 -8.47
N TYR A 261 1.94 -11.66 -8.22
CA TYR A 261 1.49 -13.05 -8.03
C TYR A 261 1.21 -13.67 -9.39
N GLU A 262 1.40 -14.98 -9.52
CA GLU A 262 1.06 -15.72 -10.73
C GLU A 262 0.70 -17.19 -10.42
N VAL A 263 0.00 -17.86 -11.34
CA VAL A 263 -0.32 -19.29 -11.24
C VAL A 263 0.62 -20.11 -12.14
N PRO A 264 1.21 -21.24 -11.66
CA PRO A 264 2.25 -21.95 -12.41
C PRO A 264 1.85 -22.38 -13.83
N ARG A 265 0.57 -22.72 -14.06
CA ARG A 265 0.01 -23.04 -15.39
C ARG A 265 0.16 -21.93 -16.45
N ARG A 266 0.37 -20.67 -16.04
CA ARG A 266 0.60 -19.51 -16.94
C ARG A 266 2.09 -19.19 -17.14
N LEU A 267 2.98 -19.76 -16.32
CA LEU A 267 4.38 -19.33 -16.21
C LEU A 267 5.14 -19.36 -17.54
N LEU A 268 5.00 -20.43 -18.33
CA LEU A 268 5.68 -20.54 -19.64
C LEU A 268 5.27 -19.42 -20.62
N THR A 269 4.00 -19.02 -20.62
CA THR A 269 3.49 -17.92 -21.46
C THR A 269 3.97 -16.57 -20.93
N VAL A 270 3.97 -16.39 -19.61
CA VAL A 270 4.47 -15.17 -18.97
C VAL A 270 5.97 -14.98 -19.21
N LEU A 271 6.79 -16.04 -19.09
CA LEU A 271 8.22 -15.99 -19.36
C LEU A 271 8.55 -15.69 -20.83
N ARG A 272 7.79 -16.25 -21.78
CA ARG A 272 7.91 -15.88 -23.21
C ARG A 272 7.67 -14.39 -23.44
N ASP A 273 6.63 -13.85 -22.81
CA ASP A 273 6.28 -12.44 -22.97
C ASP A 273 7.28 -11.50 -22.26
N ILE A 274 7.87 -11.92 -21.14
CA ILE A 274 8.96 -11.17 -20.50
C ILE A 274 10.23 -11.23 -21.36
N ALA A 275 10.62 -12.41 -21.89
CA ALA A 275 11.77 -12.53 -22.78
C ALA A 275 11.62 -11.67 -24.06
N LEU A 276 10.40 -11.56 -24.60
CA LEU A 276 10.09 -10.72 -25.77
C LEU A 276 10.15 -9.19 -25.49
N VAL A 277 9.99 -8.76 -24.24
CA VAL A 277 9.88 -7.33 -23.88
C VAL A 277 11.08 -6.81 -23.11
N LEU A 278 11.62 -7.62 -22.19
CA LEU A 278 12.66 -7.28 -21.22
C LEU A 278 13.76 -8.38 -21.22
N PRO A 279 14.35 -8.75 -22.38
CA PRO A 279 15.19 -9.95 -22.53
C PRO A 279 16.38 -10.03 -21.58
N LYS A 280 16.95 -8.88 -21.19
CA LYS A 280 18.10 -8.80 -20.29
C LYS A 280 17.73 -8.81 -18.81
N ARG A 281 16.50 -8.47 -18.44
CA ARG A 281 16.18 -8.29 -17.01
C ARG A 281 16.15 -9.63 -16.31
N ARG A 282 16.86 -9.70 -15.19
CA ARG A 282 16.79 -10.79 -14.23
C ARG A 282 15.36 -10.89 -13.70
N VAL A 283 14.89 -12.13 -13.60
CA VAL A 283 13.58 -12.50 -13.09
C VAL A 283 13.80 -13.49 -11.96
N VAL A 284 13.13 -13.28 -10.83
CA VAL A 284 13.11 -14.22 -9.70
C VAL A 284 11.73 -14.86 -9.59
N LEU A 285 11.70 -16.17 -9.42
CA LEU A 285 10.49 -16.97 -9.27
C LEU A 285 10.58 -17.73 -7.96
N THR A 286 9.64 -17.49 -7.05
CA THR A 286 9.51 -18.26 -5.80
C THR A 286 8.27 -19.16 -5.88
N HIS A 287 8.45 -20.47 -5.86
CA HIS A 287 7.37 -21.46 -5.79
C HIS A 287 7.14 -21.88 -4.34
N GLU A 288 5.87 -22.06 -3.96
CA GLU A 288 5.48 -22.81 -2.77
C GLU A 288 6.18 -22.37 -1.46
N LEU A 289 6.42 -21.06 -1.31
CA LEU A 289 7.01 -20.44 -0.12
C LEU A 289 6.41 -20.99 1.19
N THR A 290 7.27 -21.25 2.17
CA THR A 290 7.06 -21.89 3.48
C THR A 290 6.73 -23.39 3.46
N LYS A 291 6.46 -23.98 2.28
CA LYS A 291 6.03 -25.39 2.16
C LYS A 291 7.23 -26.31 1.92
N LEU A 292 7.01 -27.62 2.02
CA LEU A 292 8.04 -28.66 1.87
C LEU A 292 8.84 -28.57 0.55
N ASN A 293 8.21 -28.07 -0.52
CA ASN A 293 8.80 -27.96 -1.86
C ASN A 293 9.08 -26.50 -2.24
N GLU A 294 9.38 -25.63 -1.27
CA GLU A 294 9.84 -24.26 -1.54
C GLU A 294 11.05 -24.27 -2.48
N SER A 295 11.01 -23.44 -3.52
CA SER A 295 12.12 -23.30 -4.46
C SER A 295 12.18 -21.90 -5.07
N ILE A 296 13.40 -21.42 -5.30
CA ILE A 296 13.71 -20.08 -5.79
C ILE A 296 14.60 -20.22 -7.02
N HIS A 297 14.17 -19.68 -8.17
CA HIS A 297 14.94 -19.69 -9.40
C HIS A 297 15.11 -18.26 -9.91
N ALA A 298 16.34 -17.85 -10.20
CA ALA A 298 16.69 -16.47 -10.57
C ALA A 298 17.64 -16.42 -11.77
N ASP A 299 17.14 -15.98 -12.93
CA ASP A 299 17.93 -15.73 -14.14
C ASP A 299 17.11 -14.89 -15.15
N ILE A 300 17.63 -14.64 -16.36
CA ILE A 300 16.84 -14.04 -17.44
C ILE A 300 15.70 -14.96 -17.91
N ALA A 301 14.60 -14.35 -18.35
CA ALA A 301 13.35 -15.06 -18.67
C ALA A 301 13.50 -16.16 -19.73
N GLU A 302 14.43 -16.03 -20.68
CA GLU A 302 14.72 -17.04 -21.71
C GLU A 302 15.28 -18.35 -21.13
N LYS A 303 16.26 -18.25 -20.22
CA LYS A 303 16.85 -19.45 -19.58
C LYS A 303 15.86 -20.10 -18.62
N LEU A 304 15.09 -19.29 -17.87
CA LEU A 304 14.00 -19.79 -17.03
C LEU A 304 12.97 -20.55 -17.90
N LEU A 305 12.57 -20.00 -19.05
CA LEU A 305 11.71 -20.70 -20.01
C LEU A 305 12.33 -22.04 -20.47
N GLY A 306 13.64 -22.07 -20.75
CA GLY A 306 14.39 -23.29 -21.09
C GLY A 306 14.55 -24.30 -19.95
N PHE A 307 14.42 -23.88 -18.69
CA PHE A 307 14.36 -24.75 -17.51
C PHE A 307 12.94 -25.31 -17.32
N TYR A 308 11.92 -24.45 -17.25
CA TYR A 308 10.54 -24.87 -17.01
C TYR A 308 9.90 -25.63 -18.17
N SER A 309 10.43 -25.54 -19.39
CA SER A 309 9.98 -26.35 -20.53
C SER A 309 10.46 -27.81 -20.48
N ARG A 310 11.29 -28.20 -19.50
CA ARG A 310 11.76 -29.58 -19.33
C ARG A 310 10.74 -30.48 -18.64
N GLN A 311 10.86 -31.78 -18.84
CA GLN A 311 9.88 -32.75 -18.33
C GLN A 311 9.92 -32.88 -16.80
N GLU A 312 11.09 -32.72 -16.16
CA GLU A 312 11.23 -32.76 -14.69
C GLU A 312 10.52 -31.55 -14.05
N ALA A 313 10.75 -30.35 -14.61
CA ALA A 313 10.17 -29.10 -14.13
C ALA A 313 8.64 -29.03 -14.32
N THR A 314 8.05 -29.91 -15.14
CA THR A 314 6.59 -29.95 -15.40
C THR A 314 5.78 -30.20 -14.13
N LEU A 315 6.33 -30.84 -13.09
CA LEU A 315 5.63 -30.99 -11.80
C LEU A 315 5.40 -29.63 -11.10
N LEU A 316 6.36 -28.70 -11.18
CA LEU A 316 6.25 -27.34 -10.62
C LEU A 316 5.19 -26.48 -11.33
N LEU A 317 4.76 -26.88 -12.53
CA LEU A 317 3.76 -26.17 -13.34
C LEU A 317 2.32 -26.66 -13.13
N LYS A 318 2.11 -27.85 -12.55
CA LYS A 318 0.78 -28.48 -12.42
C LYS A 318 -0.08 -27.85 -11.33
N LYS A 319 0.51 -27.52 -10.18
CA LYS A 319 -0.16 -26.98 -8.99
C LYS A 319 0.81 -26.09 -8.20
N GLY A 320 0.27 -25.23 -7.34
CA GLY A 320 1.03 -24.36 -6.43
C GLY A 320 0.71 -22.88 -6.62
N GLN A 321 1.34 -22.05 -5.79
CA GLN A 321 1.32 -20.60 -5.81
C GLN A 321 2.73 -20.08 -6.15
N LEU A 322 2.80 -18.98 -6.90
CA LEU A 322 4.06 -18.40 -7.36
C LEU A 322 4.08 -16.89 -7.11
N VAL A 323 5.23 -16.39 -6.67
CA VAL A 323 5.55 -14.96 -6.74
C VAL A 323 6.62 -14.75 -7.80
N LEU A 324 6.34 -13.84 -8.72
CA LEU A 324 7.17 -13.44 -9.84
C LEU A 324 7.73 -12.05 -9.54
N ILE A 325 9.05 -11.89 -9.62
CA ILE A 325 9.72 -10.60 -9.51
C ILE A 325 10.50 -10.36 -10.79
N ILE A 326 10.35 -9.16 -11.35
CA ILE A 326 11.16 -8.69 -12.48
C ILE A 326 11.98 -7.52 -11.95
N ASP A 327 13.30 -7.57 -12.13
CA ASP A 327 14.19 -6.54 -11.59
C ASP A 327 14.02 -5.17 -12.28
N GLY A 328 14.64 -4.15 -11.69
CA GLY A 328 14.82 -2.86 -12.34
C GLY A 328 15.67 -2.97 -13.61
N PRO A 329 15.74 -1.89 -14.42
CA PRO A 329 16.66 -1.81 -15.54
C PRO A 329 18.11 -1.93 -15.06
N GLU A 330 18.91 -2.76 -15.74
CA GLU A 330 20.37 -2.75 -15.60
C GLU A 330 20.95 -1.38 -16.01
N ASP A 331 22.16 -1.04 -15.56
CA ASP A 331 22.80 0.25 -15.87
C ASP A 331 22.90 0.50 -17.40
N GLY A 332 23.13 -0.55 -18.20
CA GLY A 332 23.12 -0.46 -19.66
C GLY A 332 21.74 -0.20 -20.29
N GLU A 333 20.65 -0.71 -19.68
CA GLU A 333 19.28 -0.37 -20.10
C GLU A 333 18.94 1.07 -19.69
N MET A 334 19.36 1.48 -18.49
CA MET A 334 19.20 2.85 -18.00
C MET A 334 19.94 3.84 -18.90
N GLU A 335 21.23 3.61 -19.18
CA GLU A 335 22.02 4.44 -20.09
C GLU A 335 21.37 4.60 -21.47
N GLU A 336 20.81 3.52 -22.04
CA GLU A 336 20.13 3.63 -23.33
C GLU A 336 18.85 4.48 -23.23
N ARG A 337 18.08 4.33 -22.13
CA ARG A 337 16.92 5.21 -21.84
C ARG A 337 17.36 6.67 -21.70
N LEU A 338 18.46 6.95 -20.98
CA LEU A 338 19.03 8.30 -20.83
C LEU A 338 19.45 8.91 -22.18
N ARG A 339 20.13 8.14 -23.04
CA ARG A 339 20.54 8.57 -24.38
C ARG A 339 19.32 8.87 -25.27
N ARG A 340 18.30 8.01 -25.26
CA ARG A 340 17.01 8.21 -25.97
C ARG A 340 16.27 9.45 -25.46
N GLU A 341 16.24 9.69 -24.15
CA GLU A 341 15.65 10.90 -23.57
C GLU A 341 16.42 12.17 -23.92
N ALA A 342 17.75 12.16 -23.86
CA ALA A 342 18.58 13.31 -24.25
C ALA A 342 18.33 13.71 -25.70
N GLN A 343 18.30 12.74 -26.63
CA GLN A 343 17.96 12.97 -28.03
C GLN A 343 16.54 13.53 -28.21
N LYS A 344 15.55 13.01 -27.48
CA LYS A 344 14.16 13.52 -27.48
C LYS A 344 14.09 14.97 -26.98
N ARG A 345 14.80 15.30 -25.89
CA ARG A 345 14.90 16.66 -25.33
C ARG A 345 15.61 17.61 -26.30
N GLN A 346 16.65 17.15 -27.01
CA GLN A 346 17.35 17.94 -28.03
C GLN A 346 16.46 18.27 -29.23
N ARG A 347 15.73 17.28 -29.78
CA ARG A 347 14.76 17.49 -30.88
C ARG A 347 13.70 18.51 -30.48
N LEU A 348 13.05 18.33 -29.32
CA LEU A 348 12.04 19.27 -28.82
C LEU A 348 12.58 20.70 -28.63
N ARG A 349 13.85 20.89 -28.25
CA ARG A 349 14.49 22.22 -28.18
C ARG A 349 14.65 22.86 -29.57
N VAL A 350 15.00 22.08 -30.60
CA VAL A 350 15.09 22.56 -31.99
C VAL A 350 13.70 22.88 -32.56
N ASP A 351 12.71 22.04 -32.28
CA ASP A 351 11.31 22.27 -32.69
C ASP A 351 10.77 23.58 -32.07
N VAL A 352 10.96 23.78 -30.76
CA VAL A 352 10.54 25.01 -30.06
C VAL A 352 11.29 26.24 -30.60
N LYS A 353 12.60 26.14 -30.87
CA LYS A 353 13.38 27.26 -31.41
C LYS A 353 12.93 27.65 -32.84
N SER A 354 12.72 26.67 -33.72
CA SER A 354 12.28 26.93 -35.09
C SER A 354 10.84 27.48 -35.16
N LEU A 355 9.95 27.02 -34.28
CA LEU A 355 8.63 27.63 -34.11
C LEU A 355 8.73 29.10 -33.71
N ALA A 356 9.53 29.44 -32.69
CA ALA A 356 9.73 30.82 -32.24
C ALA A 356 10.31 31.73 -33.34
N GLN A 357 11.30 31.25 -34.11
CA GLN A 357 11.87 32.00 -35.24
C GLN A 357 10.84 32.26 -36.35
N SER A 358 10.04 31.26 -36.71
CA SER A 358 8.99 31.39 -37.72
C SER A 358 7.86 32.36 -37.34
N GLU A 359 7.75 32.71 -36.05
CA GLU A 359 6.79 33.70 -35.57
C GLU A 359 7.34 35.12 -35.74
N SER A 360 8.59 35.38 -35.35
CA SER A 360 9.27 36.67 -35.60
C SER A 360 9.35 37.04 -37.09
N GLU A 361 9.51 36.06 -37.99
CA GLU A 361 9.49 36.29 -39.43
C GLU A 361 8.10 36.67 -39.97
N THR A 362 7.01 36.19 -39.34
CA THR A 362 5.64 36.49 -39.78
C THR A 362 5.10 37.84 -39.31
N GLU A 363 5.68 38.44 -38.27
CA GLU A 363 5.32 39.80 -37.84
C GLU A 363 5.99 40.89 -38.70
N GLY A 364 7.13 40.57 -39.34
CA GLY A 364 7.88 41.53 -40.19
C GLY A 364 7.41 41.68 -41.64
N CYS A 365 6.46 40.86 -42.14
CA CYS A 365 6.16 40.78 -43.58
C CYS A 365 4.74 41.25 -43.95
N GLY A 366 4.54 42.57 -43.98
CA GLY A 366 3.29 43.19 -44.43
C GLY A 366 3.10 43.11 -45.95
N VAL A 367 2.12 42.33 -46.42
CA VAL A 367 1.81 42.21 -47.87
C VAL A 367 0.29 42.17 -48.12
N SER A 368 -0.20 43.13 -48.90
CA SER A 368 -1.60 43.23 -49.35
C SER A 368 -2.00 42.04 -50.25
N ARG A 369 -3.10 41.34 -49.94
CA ARG A 369 -3.60 40.15 -50.67
C ARG A 369 -5.13 40.04 -50.62
N THR A 370 -5.73 39.33 -51.58
CA THR A 370 -7.18 39.36 -51.88
C THR A 370 -8.07 38.47 -51.00
N VAL A 371 -9.30 38.93 -50.77
CA VAL A 371 -10.29 38.44 -49.77
C VAL A 371 -10.61 36.94 -49.82
N LYS A 372 -10.68 36.32 -51.02
CA LYS A 372 -10.89 34.86 -51.14
C LYS A 372 -9.66 34.06 -50.67
N GLY A 373 -8.45 34.58 -50.91
CA GLY A 373 -7.21 34.03 -50.38
C GLY A 373 -7.14 34.19 -48.86
N GLU A 374 -7.49 35.38 -48.35
CA GLU A 374 -7.52 35.65 -46.90
C GLU A 374 -8.38 34.66 -46.12
N LYS A 375 -9.62 34.38 -46.52
CA LYS A 375 -10.48 33.43 -45.76
C LYS A 375 -9.86 32.02 -45.66
N ARG A 376 -9.16 31.57 -46.72
CA ARG A 376 -8.43 30.28 -46.74
C ARG A 376 -7.15 30.33 -45.91
N LEU A 377 -6.43 31.46 -45.91
CA LEU A 377 -5.25 31.70 -45.08
C LEU A 377 -5.61 31.82 -43.60
N ARG A 378 -6.60 32.65 -43.22
CA ARG A 378 -7.12 32.78 -41.85
C ARG A 378 -7.59 31.43 -41.30
N ARG A 379 -8.28 30.59 -42.09
CA ARG A 379 -8.68 29.24 -41.67
C ARG A 379 -7.46 28.31 -41.47
N ARG A 380 -6.44 28.36 -42.33
CA ARG A 380 -5.16 27.64 -42.14
C ARG A 380 -4.37 28.15 -40.92
N ALA A 381 -4.33 29.46 -40.69
CA ALA A 381 -3.71 30.09 -39.54
C ALA A 381 -4.42 29.69 -38.23
N LEU A 382 -5.76 29.67 -38.21
CA LEU A 382 -6.54 29.17 -37.08
C LEU A 382 -6.27 27.69 -36.79
N PHE A 383 -6.13 26.84 -37.81
CA PHE A 383 -5.74 25.44 -37.60
C PHE A 383 -4.29 25.29 -37.12
N ARG A 384 -3.34 26.11 -37.60
CA ARG A 384 -1.97 26.17 -37.06
C ARG A 384 -1.99 26.64 -35.60
N LYS A 385 -2.74 27.70 -35.27
CA LYS A 385 -2.89 28.22 -33.90
C LYS A 385 -3.49 27.16 -32.98
N LYS A 386 -4.58 26.49 -33.36
CA LYS A 386 -5.16 25.39 -32.57
C LYS A 386 -4.22 24.19 -32.42
N ARG A 387 -3.40 23.87 -33.43
CA ARG A 387 -2.32 22.85 -33.27
C ARG A 387 -1.22 23.31 -32.30
N ARG A 388 -0.83 24.59 -32.34
CA ARG A 388 0.13 25.19 -31.40
C ARG A 388 -0.42 25.23 -29.98
N GLU A 389 -1.63 25.71 -29.78
CA GLU A 389 -2.35 25.73 -28.50
C GLU A 389 -2.45 24.31 -27.91
N ALA A 390 -2.82 23.30 -28.73
CA ALA A 390 -2.87 21.90 -28.29
C ALA A 390 -1.48 21.27 -28.04
N LEU A 391 -0.42 21.76 -28.69
CA LEU A 391 0.96 21.31 -28.44
C LEU A 391 1.53 21.96 -27.17
N ILE A 392 1.29 23.26 -26.97
CA ILE A 392 1.65 24.02 -25.77
C ILE A 392 0.95 23.40 -24.56
N ALA A 393 -0.37 23.25 -24.57
CA ALA A 393 -1.12 22.62 -23.49
C ALA A 393 -0.66 21.18 -23.18
N ARG A 394 -0.08 20.47 -24.17
CA ARG A 394 0.53 19.15 -23.96
C ARG A 394 1.93 19.23 -23.36
N ILE A 395 2.74 20.22 -23.75
CA ILE A 395 4.04 20.50 -23.14
C ILE A 395 3.86 20.98 -21.69
N GLU A 396 2.95 21.92 -21.45
CA GLU A 396 2.57 22.41 -20.12
C GLU A 396 2.07 21.26 -19.24
N LYS A 397 1.21 20.37 -19.75
CA LYS A 397 0.74 19.20 -18.99
C LYS A 397 1.85 18.22 -18.61
N GLU A 398 2.87 18.02 -19.46
CA GLU A 398 4.04 17.21 -19.10
C GLU A 398 5.01 17.97 -18.18
N GLN A 399 5.17 19.28 -18.33
CA GLN A 399 5.94 20.13 -17.40
C GLN A 399 5.28 20.15 -16.02
N GLU A 400 3.96 20.23 -15.92
CA GLU A 400 3.24 20.24 -14.65
C GLU A 400 3.29 18.86 -13.96
N LYS A 401 3.26 17.75 -14.70
CA LYS A 401 3.60 16.42 -14.15
C LYS A 401 5.01 16.40 -13.55
N ILE A 402 6.01 16.90 -14.29
CA ILE A 402 7.41 16.96 -13.82
C ILE A 402 7.51 17.87 -12.58
N ARG A 403 6.80 19.01 -12.59
CA ARG A 403 6.75 19.96 -11.47
C ARG A 403 6.14 19.34 -10.23
N MET A 404 5.02 18.61 -10.37
CA MET A 404 4.37 17.89 -9.26
C MET A 404 5.26 16.76 -8.72
N ALA A 405 5.91 15.98 -9.59
CA ALA A 405 6.90 14.97 -9.19
C ALA A 405 8.11 15.59 -8.45
N THR A 406 8.51 16.80 -8.84
CA THR A 406 9.59 17.55 -8.20
C THR A 406 9.14 18.19 -6.87
N LEU A 407 7.89 18.65 -6.78
CA LEU A 407 7.31 19.23 -5.56
C LEU A 407 7.18 18.17 -4.46
N ILE A 408 6.78 16.95 -4.82
CA ILE A 408 6.76 15.77 -3.93
C ILE A 408 8.14 15.51 -3.29
N ASN A 409 9.23 15.76 -4.04
CA ASN A 409 10.59 15.64 -3.50
C ASN A 409 10.95 16.82 -2.57
N HIS A 410 10.56 18.05 -2.90
CA HIS A 410 10.83 19.22 -2.05
C HIS A 410 10.02 19.28 -0.76
N THR A 411 8.76 18.80 -0.73
CA THR A 411 7.96 18.73 0.52
C THR A 411 8.53 17.76 1.55
N ASN A 412 9.45 16.89 1.14
CA ASN A 412 10.22 15.98 1.99
C ASN A 412 11.63 16.51 2.33
N ALA A 413 11.96 17.75 1.94
CA ALA A 413 13.25 18.40 2.18
C ALA A 413 13.13 19.73 2.95
N THR A 414 11.92 20.05 3.45
CA THR A 414 11.62 21.24 4.29
C THR A 414 10.78 20.83 5.51
N ARG A 415 11.09 19.65 6.07
CA ARG A 415 10.45 19.07 7.27
C ARG A 415 11.45 18.45 8.26
N ASP A 416 12.72 18.41 7.87
CA ASP A 416 13.89 18.45 8.74
C ASP A 416 14.43 19.90 8.72
#